data_AF-A0A849WNX8-F1
#
_entry.id   AF-A0A849WNX8-F1
#
_cell.length_a   1.000
_cell.length_b   1.000
_cell.length_c   1.000
_cell.angle_alpha   90.00
_cell.angle_beta   90.00
_cell.angle_gamma   90.00
#
_symmetry.space_group_name_H-M   'P 1'
#
loop_
_entity.id
_entity.type
_entity.pdbx_description
1 polymer ?
#
loop_
_entity_poly.entity_id
_entity_poly.type
_entity_poly.pdbx_seq_one_letter_code
_entity_poly.pdbx_strand_id
1 'polypeptide(L)'
;MTETKSNAKNDLLSPNLSAPKASQVSTTNTKAVTRKKTLSLIVALILLIASIMLFLLQFKFISTLIFILAIFLFITLKLINKSKTLAPLNGTQLSNIAELRKRLFNLQYEDKVSAQGELLLKQYESLEKKYANFISILNSKFDPNELTYDRYLQPVQALYDGILSTFNKLENSFRILSKMNLEGESKILFDKTLAENLSMMDFQEKALQDLEKLSFALNQITTTNDSTPSEIKDSMEQLKILAERAKNYSTKNSY
;
A
#
# COMPACT_ATOMS: atom_id res chain seq x y z
N MET A 1 -39.38 -66.91 -1.79
CA MET A 1 -38.44 -66.62 -2.89
C MET A 1 -38.92 -65.33 -3.54
N THR A 2 -38.46 -64.18 -3.05
CA THR A 2 -37.40 -63.32 -3.65
C THR A 2 -37.92 -62.68 -4.95
N GLU A 3 -38.07 -61.36 -5.09
CA GLU A 3 -37.09 -60.31 -4.82
C GLU A 3 -37.75 -58.91 -4.75
N THR A 4 -37.20 -58.08 -3.87
CA THR A 4 -37.40 -56.64 -3.73
C THR A 4 -36.56 -55.87 -4.76
N LYS A 5 -37.10 -54.80 -5.38
CA LYS A 5 -36.28 -53.73 -5.97
C LYS A 5 -36.70 -52.36 -5.45
N SER A 6 -35.81 -51.86 -4.61
CA SER A 6 -35.65 -50.50 -4.12
C SER A 6 -35.49 -49.50 -5.28
N ASN A 7 -36.14 -48.36 -5.18
CA ASN A 7 -35.78 -47.18 -5.97
C ASN A 7 -35.71 -45.98 -5.02
N ALA A 8 -34.51 -45.45 -4.85
CA ALA A 8 -34.19 -44.35 -3.97
C ALA A 8 -33.55 -43.21 -4.76
N LYS A 9 -33.81 -41.99 -4.28
CA LYS A 9 -32.95 -40.79 -4.35
C LYS A 9 -32.92 -40.01 -5.68
N ASN A 10 -33.42 -38.76 -5.66
CA ASN A 10 -32.62 -37.62 -5.21
C ASN A 10 -33.41 -36.30 -5.24
N ASP A 11 -33.44 -35.65 -4.07
CA ASP A 11 -33.86 -34.28 -3.84
C ASP A 11 -32.93 -33.28 -4.54
N LEU A 12 -33.52 -32.35 -5.31
CA LEU A 12 -32.85 -31.16 -5.82
C LEU A 12 -33.13 -30.00 -4.86
N LEU A 13 -32.18 -29.76 -3.94
CA LEU A 13 -32.09 -28.50 -3.20
C LEU A 13 -31.61 -27.39 -4.13
N SER A 14 -32.41 -26.33 -4.26
CA SER A 14 -32.03 -25.07 -4.88
C SER A 14 -31.24 -24.21 -3.88
N PRO A 15 -30.05 -23.66 -4.22
CA PRO A 15 -29.39 -22.68 -3.37
C PRO A 15 -29.92 -21.27 -3.65
N ASN A 16 -30.39 -20.69 -2.55
CA ASN A 16 -30.87 -19.34 -2.30
C ASN A 16 -29.83 -18.26 -2.71
N LEU A 17 -30.16 -17.43 -3.71
CA LEU A 17 -29.42 -16.22 -4.06
C LEU A 17 -30.14 -15.00 -3.48
N SER A 18 -29.75 -14.59 -2.28
CA SER A 18 -30.16 -13.31 -1.70
C SER A 18 -29.00 -12.32 -1.83
N ALA A 19 -29.12 -11.37 -2.77
CA ALA A 19 -28.18 -10.28 -2.96
C ALA A 19 -28.29 -9.22 -1.84
N PRO A 20 -27.18 -8.64 -1.35
CA PRO A 20 -27.24 -7.55 -0.40
C PRO A 20 -27.49 -6.20 -1.10
N LYS A 21 -28.41 -5.42 -0.51
CA LYS A 21 -28.79 -4.04 -0.89
C LYS A 21 -27.58 -3.11 -0.96
N ALA A 22 -27.42 -2.45 -2.11
CA ALA A 22 -26.55 -1.30 -2.28
C ALA A 22 -27.01 -0.13 -1.41
N SER A 23 -26.14 0.34 -0.52
CA SER A 23 -26.33 1.60 0.20
C SER A 23 -25.99 2.76 -0.73
N GLN A 24 -26.97 3.61 -1.01
CA GLN A 24 -26.76 4.90 -1.66
C GLN A 24 -26.03 5.84 -0.69
N VAL A 25 -24.84 6.32 -1.07
CA VAL A 25 -24.13 7.40 -0.38
C VAL A 25 -23.90 8.54 -1.38
N SER A 26 -24.35 9.73 -0.96
CA SER A 26 -24.48 10.95 -1.73
C SER A 26 -23.19 11.40 -2.42
N THR A 27 -23.34 11.71 -3.71
CA THR A 27 -22.33 12.30 -4.59
C THR A 27 -22.05 13.75 -4.21
N THR A 28 -20.77 14.08 -3.92
CA THR A 28 -20.32 15.49 -3.88
C THR A 28 -19.08 15.70 -4.77
N ASN A 29 -19.35 16.27 -5.95
CA ASN A 29 -18.52 17.14 -6.79
C ASN A 29 -16.99 17.05 -6.68
N THR A 30 -16.39 16.20 -7.53
CA THR A 30 -14.96 15.99 -7.72
C THR A 30 -14.20 17.21 -8.28
N LYS A 31 -14.86 18.10 -9.05
CA LYS A 31 -14.26 19.35 -9.58
C LYS A 31 -13.95 20.39 -8.49
N ALA A 32 -14.60 20.31 -7.32
CA ALA A 32 -14.33 21.21 -6.20
C ALA A 32 -13.03 20.87 -5.44
N VAL A 33 -12.47 19.67 -5.64
CA VAL A 33 -11.37 19.15 -4.81
C VAL A 33 -10.00 19.63 -5.31
N THR A 34 -9.78 19.69 -6.63
CA THR A 34 -8.52 20.15 -7.23
C THR A 34 -8.30 21.65 -7.02
N ARG A 35 -9.36 22.47 -7.10
CA ARG A 35 -9.31 23.92 -6.85
C ARG A 35 -8.98 24.26 -5.39
N LYS A 36 -9.32 23.37 -4.45
CA LYS A 36 -8.99 23.53 -3.02
C LYS A 36 -7.51 23.29 -2.70
N LYS A 37 -6.80 22.45 -3.47
CA LYS A 37 -5.38 22.12 -3.23
C LYS A 37 -4.46 23.30 -3.55
N THR A 38 -4.65 23.95 -4.70
CA THR A 38 -3.89 25.15 -5.09
C THR A 38 -4.19 26.31 -4.14
N LEU A 39 -5.45 26.49 -3.75
CA LEU A 39 -5.85 27.54 -2.80
C LEU A 39 -5.15 27.38 -1.44
N SER A 40 -5.09 26.17 -0.88
CA SER A 40 -4.49 25.94 0.44
C SER A 40 -2.99 26.21 0.48
N LEU A 41 -2.26 25.89 -0.59
CA LEU A 41 -0.81 26.11 -0.66
C LEU A 41 -0.47 27.58 -0.86
N ILE A 42 -1.30 28.29 -1.65
CA ILE A 42 -1.24 29.75 -1.80
C ILE A 42 -1.52 30.46 -0.48
N VAL A 43 -2.54 30.03 0.28
CA VAL A 43 -2.87 30.61 1.60
C VAL A 43 -1.72 30.42 2.60
N ALA A 44 -1.09 29.24 2.66
CA ALA A 44 0.05 29.02 3.54
C ALA A 44 1.26 29.90 3.18
N LEU A 45 1.51 30.12 1.88
CA LEU A 45 2.57 31.00 1.40
C LEU A 45 2.29 32.47 1.74
N ILE A 46 1.04 32.93 1.57
CA ILE A 46 0.62 34.29 1.93
C ILE A 46 0.80 34.52 3.44
N LEU A 47 0.42 33.56 4.28
CA LEU A 47 0.60 33.65 5.74
C LEU A 47 2.08 33.70 6.15
N LEU A 48 2.95 32.95 5.47
CA LEU A 48 4.40 33.01 5.69
C LEU A 48 4.96 34.41 5.37
N ILE A 49 4.59 34.97 4.22
CA ILE A 49 5.02 36.32 3.80
C ILE A 49 4.50 37.39 4.76
N ALA A 50 3.24 37.29 5.18
CA ALA A 50 2.64 38.20 6.15
C ALA A 50 3.34 38.14 7.52
N SER A 51 3.74 36.95 7.97
CA SER A 51 4.53 36.76 9.20
C SER A 51 5.88 37.48 9.10
N ILE A 52 6.60 37.29 7.99
CA ILE A 52 7.90 37.95 7.75
C ILE A 52 7.76 39.49 7.75
N MET A 53 6.73 40.02 7.08
CA MET A 53 6.46 41.47 7.07
C MET A 53 6.13 42.01 8.47
N LEU A 54 5.29 41.33 9.24
CA LEU A 54 4.95 41.73 10.61
C LEU A 54 6.15 41.64 11.57
N PHE A 55 7.07 40.71 11.35
CA PHE A 55 8.33 40.64 12.08
C PHE A 55 9.20 41.88 11.84
N LEU A 56 9.31 42.32 10.58
CA LEU A 56 10.07 43.52 10.19
C LEU A 56 9.45 44.80 10.78
N LEU A 57 8.13 44.83 10.98
CA LEU A 57 7.38 45.92 11.62
C LEU A 57 7.42 45.89 13.17
N GLN A 58 8.29 45.08 13.77
CA GLN A 58 8.45 44.89 15.21
C GLN A 58 7.25 44.27 15.97
N PHE A 59 6.24 43.75 15.27
CA PHE A 59 5.13 43.00 15.88
C PHE A 59 5.53 41.54 16.16
N LYS A 60 6.55 41.35 17.00
CA LYS A 60 7.19 40.04 17.26
C LYS A 60 6.21 38.96 17.73
N PHE A 61 5.25 39.33 18.60
CA PHE A 61 4.27 38.38 19.14
C PHE A 61 3.29 37.87 18.07
N ILE A 62 2.72 38.79 17.29
CA ILE A 62 1.76 38.47 16.21
C ILE A 62 2.45 37.66 15.10
N SER A 63 3.68 38.04 14.74
CA SER A 63 4.50 37.31 13.76
C SER A 63 4.71 35.85 14.16
N THR A 64 5.05 35.61 15.43
CA THR A 64 5.34 34.25 15.94
C THR A 64 4.08 33.38 15.91
N LEU A 65 2.93 33.94 16.27
CA LEU A 65 1.64 33.23 16.23
C LEU A 65 1.27 32.81 14.80
N ILE A 66 1.43 33.71 13.82
CA ILE A 66 1.13 33.42 12.40
C ILE A 66 2.09 32.34 11.86
N PHE A 67 3.37 32.37 12.25
CA PHE A 67 4.34 31.37 11.84
C PHE A 67 4.00 29.97 12.36
N ILE A 68 3.63 29.86 13.64
CA ILE A 68 3.18 28.59 14.24
C ILE A 68 1.93 28.08 13.53
N LEU A 69 0.96 28.95 13.22
CA LEU A 69 -0.25 28.60 12.49
C LEU A 69 0.07 28.09 11.07
N ALA A 70 1.01 28.73 10.37
CA ALA A 70 1.46 28.31 9.04
C ALA A 70 2.14 26.93 9.07
N ILE A 71 3.00 26.68 10.07
CA ILE A 71 3.60 25.35 10.29
C ILE A 71 2.52 24.30 10.56
N PHE A 72 1.56 24.61 11.45
CA PHE A 72 0.47 23.70 11.78
C PHE A 72 -0.39 23.38 10.55
N LEU A 73 -0.75 24.39 9.76
CA LEU A 73 -1.47 24.21 8.48
C LEU A 73 -0.67 23.37 7.49
N PHE A 74 0.64 23.58 7.39
CA PHE A 74 1.50 22.80 6.52
C PHE A 74 1.57 21.32 6.95
N ILE A 75 1.72 21.05 8.24
CA ILE A 75 1.74 19.70 8.82
C ILE A 75 0.41 19.00 8.57
N THR A 76 -0.72 19.66 8.89
CA THR A 76 -2.06 19.10 8.67
C THR A 76 -2.35 18.85 7.19
N LEU A 77 -1.93 19.73 6.29
CA LEU A 77 -2.08 19.53 4.85
C LEU A 77 -1.23 18.35 4.33
N LYS A 78 -0.01 18.19 4.85
CA LYS A 78 0.86 17.05 4.53
C LYS A 78 0.25 15.72 5.01
N LEU A 79 -0.35 15.71 6.20
CA LEU A 79 -1.08 14.56 6.74
C LEU A 79 -2.33 14.23 5.91
N ILE A 80 -3.13 15.23 5.54
CA ILE A 80 -4.33 15.04 4.69
C ILE A 80 -3.97 14.57 3.29
N ASN A 81 -2.86 15.04 2.72
CA ASN A 81 -2.39 14.55 1.42
C ASN A 81 -1.92 13.10 1.52
N LYS A 82 -1.24 12.71 2.60
CA LYS A 82 -0.81 11.33 2.83
C LYS A 82 -2.00 10.38 3.04
N SER A 83 -3.07 10.82 3.70
CA SER A 83 -4.27 9.99 3.91
C SER A 83 -5.07 9.78 2.63
N LYS A 84 -5.13 10.78 1.73
CA LYS A 84 -5.82 10.64 0.43
C LYS A 84 -5.10 9.72 -0.55
N THR A 85 -3.76 9.67 -0.52
CA THR A 85 -2.99 8.74 -1.35
C THR A 85 -3.08 7.28 -0.88
N LEU A 86 -3.55 7.08 0.36
CA LEU A 86 -3.74 5.78 1.00
C LEU A 86 -5.22 5.52 1.31
N ALA A 87 -6.14 6.26 0.67
CA ALA A 87 -7.57 6.28 0.96
C ALA A 87 -8.29 4.91 1.05
N PRO A 88 -7.87 3.82 0.36
CA PRO A 88 -8.50 2.53 0.59
C PRO A 88 -8.12 1.85 1.92
N LEU A 89 -7.13 2.36 2.66
CA LEU A 89 -6.67 1.75 3.92
C LEU A 89 -7.43 2.34 5.12
N ASN A 90 -7.92 1.47 6.00
CA ASN A 90 -8.61 1.89 7.22
C ASN A 90 -7.62 2.36 8.32
N GLY A 91 -8.15 2.96 9.39
CA GLY A 91 -7.32 3.55 10.46
C GLY A 91 -6.40 2.54 11.18
N THR A 92 -6.84 1.29 11.34
CA THR A 92 -6.04 0.23 11.96
C THR A 92 -4.90 -0.22 11.03
N GLN A 93 -5.15 -0.32 9.72
CA GLN A 93 -4.10 -0.59 8.73
C GLN A 93 -3.05 0.52 8.72
N LEU A 94 -3.45 1.80 8.78
CA LEU A 94 -2.51 2.93 8.83
C LEU A 94 -1.59 2.86 10.05
N SER A 95 -2.13 2.52 11.22
CA SER A 95 -1.34 2.36 12.44
C SER A 95 -0.33 1.21 12.33
N ASN A 96 -0.78 0.05 11.83
CA ASN A 96 0.08 -1.13 11.66
C ASN A 96 1.22 -0.86 10.65
N ILE A 97 0.93 -0.12 9.58
CA ILE A 97 1.90 0.32 8.57
C ILE A 97 2.95 1.23 9.23
N ALA A 98 2.52 2.23 10.02
CA ALA A 98 3.43 3.13 10.72
C ALA A 98 4.32 2.40 11.74
N GLU A 99 3.77 1.43 12.47
CA GLU A 99 4.52 0.61 13.41
C GLU A 99 5.56 -0.27 12.68
N LEU A 100 5.16 -0.94 11.60
CA LEU A 100 6.08 -1.73 10.79
C LEU A 100 7.23 -0.88 10.25
N ARG A 101 6.94 0.33 9.73
CA ARG A 101 7.98 1.26 9.28
C ARG A 101 8.99 1.58 10.39
N LYS A 102 8.51 1.83 11.61
CA LYS A 102 9.39 2.07 12.76
C LYS A 102 10.27 0.86 13.08
N ARG A 103 9.71 -0.35 13.04
CA ARG A 103 10.48 -1.59 13.26
C ARG A 103 11.56 -1.80 12.19
N LEU A 104 11.21 -1.60 10.92
CA LEU A 104 12.16 -1.66 9.80
C LEU A 104 13.26 -0.61 9.92
N PHE A 105 12.93 0.60 10.37
CA PHE A 105 13.91 1.65 10.63
C PHE A 105 14.89 1.27 11.73
N ASN A 106 14.46 0.55 12.76
CA ASN A 106 15.36 0.11 13.83
C ASN A 106 16.33 -0.97 13.36
N LEU A 107 15.92 -1.85 12.43
CA LEU A 107 16.77 -2.94 11.93
C LEU A 107 18.06 -2.46 11.25
N GLN A 108 18.06 -1.26 10.65
CA GLN A 108 19.26 -0.73 10.01
C GLN A 108 20.41 -0.45 10.99
N TYR A 109 20.11 -0.43 12.30
CA TYR A 109 21.09 -0.22 13.37
C TYR A 109 21.47 -1.51 14.11
N GLU A 110 21.01 -2.66 13.65
CA GLU A 110 21.32 -3.96 14.26
C GLU A 110 22.57 -4.56 13.60
N ASP A 111 23.67 -4.72 14.35
CA ASP A 111 25.02 -5.02 13.84
C ASP A 111 25.07 -6.07 12.72
N LYS A 112 24.45 -7.25 12.92
CA LYS A 112 24.56 -8.40 12.02
C LYS A 112 23.68 -8.32 10.77
N VAL A 113 22.68 -7.43 10.77
CA VAL A 113 21.66 -7.34 9.71
C VAL A 113 21.43 -5.91 9.24
N SER A 114 22.30 -4.97 9.62
CA SER A 114 22.18 -3.53 9.34
C SER A 114 21.99 -3.24 7.85
N ALA A 115 22.83 -3.84 7.01
CA ALA A 115 22.75 -3.70 5.55
C ALA A 115 21.40 -4.21 5.00
N GLN A 116 20.93 -5.37 5.48
CA GLN A 116 19.64 -5.92 5.08
C GLN A 116 18.48 -5.07 5.60
N GLY A 117 18.58 -4.55 6.82
CA GLY A 117 17.62 -3.62 7.42
C GLY A 117 17.46 -2.34 6.60
N GLU A 118 18.56 -1.75 6.16
CA GLU A 118 18.56 -0.56 5.29
C GLU A 118 17.89 -0.85 3.93
N LEU A 119 18.26 -1.97 3.29
CA LEU A 119 17.67 -2.38 2.02
C LEU A 119 16.16 -2.66 2.15
N LEU A 120 15.75 -3.35 3.22
CA LEU A 120 14.36 -3.67 3.49
C LEU A 120 13.52 -2.42 3.74
N LEU A 121 14.07 -1.43 4.47
CA LEU A 121 13.44 -0.12 4.67
C LEU A 121 13.28 0.61 3.33
N LYS A 122 14.32 0.63 2.47
CA LYS A 122 14.25 1.26 1.14
C LYS A 122 13.17 0.62 0.26
N GLN A 123 13.09 -0.71 0.24
CA GLN A 123 12.04 -1.41 -0.50
C GLN A 123 10.63 -1.09 0.04
N TYR A 124 10.49 -0.99 1.37
CA TYR A 124 9.24 -0.61 1.99
C TYR A 124 8.80 0.82 1.60
N GLU A 125 9.72 1.79 1.62
CA GLU A 125 9.41 3.16 1.19
C GLU A 125 9.08 3.22 -0.31
N SER A 126 9.74 2.40 -1.13
CA SER A 126 9.42 2.21 -2.54
C SER A 126 8.01 1.66 -2.74
N LEU A 127 7.58 0.67 -1.93
CA LEU A 127 6.20 0.17 -1.93
C LEU A 127 5.20 1.29 -1.64
N GLU A 128 5.38 2.04 -0.55
CA GLU A 128 4.48 3.15 -0.18
C GLU A 128 4.34 4.14 -1.35
N LYS A 129 5.46 4.52 -1.97
CA LYS A 129 5.49 5.49 -3.08
C LYS A 129 4.81 4.94 -4.33
N LYS A 130 5.13 3.71 -4.75
CA LYS A 130 4.60 3.11 -5.97
C LYS A 130 3.10 2.82 -5.85
N TYR A 131 2.64 2.34 -4.70
CA TYR A 131 1.22 2.16 -4.42
C TYR A 131 0.46 3.49 -4.43
N ALA A 132 0.98 4.52 -3.75
CA ALA A 132 0.39 5.86 -3.78
C ALA A 132 0.30 6.44 -5.20
N ASN A 133 1.35 6.24 -6.02
CA ASN A 133 1.36 6.65 -7.42
C ASN A 133 0.30 5.91 -8.24
N PHE A 134 0.20 4.58 -8.09
CA PHE A 134 -0.82 3.77 -8.74
C PHE A 134 -2.24 4.29 -8.41
N ILE A 135 -2.55 4.49 -7.12
CA ILE A 135 -3.84 5.01 -6.68
C ILE A 135 -4.10 6.40 -7.25
N SER A 136 -3.09 7.26 -7.33
CA SER A 136 -3.24 8.58 -7.95
C SER A 136 -3.58 8.49 -9.44
N ILE A 137 -2.92 7.61 -10.19
CA ILE A 137 -3.20 7.38 -11.61
C ILE A 137 -4.61 6.82 -11.77
N LEU A 138 -4.96 5.80 -10.99
CA LEU A 138 -6.28 5.16 -11.04
C LEU A 138 -7.41 6.18 -10.82
N ASN A 139 -7.30 7.00 -9.77
CA ASN A 139 -8.26 8.08 -9.47
C ASN A 139 -8.33 9.18 -10.55
N SER A 140 -7.27 9.34 -11.35
CA SER A 140 -7.27 10.31 -12.46
C SER A 140 -7.92 9.76 -13.74
N LYS A 141 -7.97 8.43 -13.87
CA LYS A 141 -8.46 7.74 -15.07
C LYS A 141 -9.90 7.26 -14.91
N PHE A 142 -10.30 6.88 -13.70
CA PHE A 142 -11.56 6.22 -13.43
C PHE A 142 -12.28 6.86 -12.24
N ASP A 143 -13.61 6.84 -12.26
CA ASP A 143 -14.45 7.20 -11.11
C ASP A 143 -14.35 6.08 -10.05
N PRO A 144 -14.19 6.39 -8.76
CA PRO A 144 -14.15 5.35 -7.73
C PRO A 144 -15.41 4.46 -7.63
N ASN A 145 -16.53 4.88 -8.23
CA ASN A 145 -17.79 4.13 -8.19
C ASN A 145 -18.00 3.22 -9.42
N GLU A 146 -17.11 3.21 -10.41
CA GLU A 146 -17.23 2.30 -11.55
C GLU A 146 -16.54 0.95 -11.30
N LEU A 147 -17.13 -0.11 -11.85
CA LEU A 147 -16.62 -1.48 -11.73
C LEU A 147 -15.17 -1.62 -12.25
N THR A 148 -14.79 -0.80 -13.24
CA THR A 148 -13.45 -0.79 -13.81
C THR A 148 -12.39 -0.34 -12.79
N TYR A 149 -12.72 0.64 -11.95
CA TYR A 149 -11.85 1.11 -10.87
C TYR A 149 -11.53 -0.04 -9.92
N ASP A 150 -12.55 -0.72 -9.41
CA ASP A 150 -12.40 -1.84 -8.49
C ASP A 150 -11.64 -3.02 -9.10
N ARG A 151 -11.87 -3.32 -10.39
CA ARG A 151 -11.16 -4.39 -11.12
C ARG A 151 -9.65 -4.17 -11.12
N TYR A 152 -9.18 -2.93 -11.26
CA TYR A 152 -7.75 -2.62 -11.21
C TYR A 152 -7.22 -2.49 -9.79
N LEU A 153 -8.04 -1.99 -8.88
CA LEU A 153 -7.64 -1.75 -7.49
C LEU A 153 -7.40 -3.06 -6.73
N GLN A 154 -8.31 -4.04 -6.85
CA GLN A 154 -8.27 -5.25 -6.02
C GLN A 154 -6.97 -6.08 -6.16
N PRO A 155 -6.45 -6.39 -7.36
CA PRO A 155 -5.21 -7.15 -7.48
C PRO A 155 -4.01 -6.40 -6.90
N VAL A 156 -3.99 -5.07 -7.04
CA VAL A 156 -2.91 -4.23 -6.51
C VAL A 156 -2.98 -4.13 -4.98
N GLN A 157 -4.18 -4.04 -4.40
CA GLN A 157 -4.37 -4.15 -2.95
C GLN A 157 -3.90 -5.49 -2.42
N ALA A 158 -4.30 -6.59 -3.07
CA ALA A 158 -3.88 -7.93 -2.66
C ALA A 158 -2.36 -8.09 -2.72
N LEU A 159 -1.71 -7.53 -3.76
CA LEU A 159 -0.24 -7.51 -3.84
C LEU A 159 0.35 -6.66 -2.70
N TYR A 160 -0.16 -5.45 -2.47
CA TYR A 160 0.31 -4.55 -1.43
C TYR A 160 0.27 -5.22 -0.06
N ASP A 161 -0.86 -5.83 0.30
CA ASP A 161 -1.03 -6.56 1.56
C ASP A 161 -0.09 -7.78 1.65
N GLY A 162 0.10 -8.51 0.55
CA GLY A 162 1.03 -9.65 0.48
C GLY A 162 2.49 -9.23 0.69
N ILE A 163 2.91 -8.11 0.08
CA ILE A 163 4.26 -7.56 0.27
C ILE A 163 4.42 -7.04 1.72
N LEU A 164 3.42 -6.36 2.29
CA LEU A 164 3.44 -5.92 3.70
C LEU A 164 3.55 -7.09 4.69
N SER A 165 2.84 -8.18 4.42
CA SER A 165 2.97 -9.41 5.23
C SER A 165 4.39 -9.98 5.15
N THR A 166 4.98 -9.97 3.95
CA THR A 166 6.37 -10.40 3.73
C THR A 166 7.37 -9.49 4.45
N PHE A 167 7.16 -8.17 4.46
CA PHE A 167 7.98 -7.24 5.26
C PHE A 167 7.93 -7.53 6.75
N ASN A 168 6.75 -7.83 7.32
CA ASN A 168 6.64 -8.23 8.72
C ASN A 168 7.44 -9.52 9.01
N LYS A 169 7.39 -10.50 8.11
CA LYS A 169 8.15 -11.75 8.28
C LYS A 169 9.66 -11.53 8.20
N LEU A 170 10.11 -10.77 7.21
CA LEU A 170 11.52 -10.43 7.05
C LEU A 170 12.02 -9.62 8.24
N GLU A 171 11.22 -8.67 8.75
CA GLU A 171 11.55 -7.91 9.96
C GLU A 171 11.76 -8.83 11.16
N ASN A 172 10.80 -9.72 11.42
CA ASN A 172 10.89 -10.71 12.49
C ASN A 172 12.13 -11.60 12.33
N SER A 173 12.36 -12.11 11.12
CA SER A 173 13.47 -13.01 10.80
C SER A 173 14.82 -12.33 11.00
N PHE A 174 15.02 -11.13 10.46
CA PHE A 174 16.27 -10.36 10.65
C PHE A 174 16.51 -9.99 12.11
N ARG A 175 15.46 -9.66 12.87
CA ARG A 175 15.58 -9.41 14.31
C ARG A 175 15.98 -10.65 15.11
N ILE A 176 15.56 -11.85 14.69
CA ILE A 176 16.04 -13.10 15.29
C ILE A 176 17.51 -13.30 14.93
N LEU A 177 17.87 -13.13 13.65
CA LEU A 177 19.25 -13.24 13.17
C LEU A 177 20.19 -12.28 13.89
N SER A 178 19.77 -11.04 14.17
CA SER A 178 20.61 -10.07 14.89
C SER A 178 21.01 -10.55 16.28
N LYS A 179 20.17 -11.36 16.91
CA LYS A 179 20.36 -11.92 18.26
C LYS A 179 21.06 -13.28 18.30
N MET A 180 21.22 -13.97 17.16
CA MET A 180 21.84 -15.30 17.13
C MET A 180 23.32 -15.26 17.48
N ASN A 181 23.82 -16.25 18.23
CA ASN A 181 25.27 -16.44 18.40
C ASN A 181 25.87 -17.04 17.11
N LEU A 182 27.04 -16.57 16.68
CA LEU A 182 27.64 -16.92 15.38
C LEU A 182 28.73 -18.00 15.53
N GLU A 183 28.43 -19.05 16.29
CA GLU A 183 29.35 -20.15 16.59
C GLU A 183 28.75 -21.50 16.16
N GLY A 184 29.61 -22.38 15.63
CA GLY A 184 29.24 -23.76 15.28
C GLY A 184 28.01 -23.88 14.36
N GLU A 185 27.07 -24.74 14.74
CA GLU A 185 25.84 -25.01 13.99
C GLU A 185 24.93 -23.77 13.87
N SER A 186 25.01 -22.83 14.81
CA SER A 186 24.20 -21.60 14.78
C SER A 186 24.60 -20.67 13.64
N LYS A 187 25.89 -20.69 13.24
CA LYS A 187 26.37 -19.94 12.07
C LYS A 187 25.82 -20.50 10.76
N ILE A 188 25.76 -21.82 10.62
CA ILE A 188 25.21 -22.48 9.42
C ILE A 188 23.72 -22.15 9.28
N LEU A 189 22.98 -22.19 10.39
CA LEU A 189 21.56 -21.79 10.41
C LEU A 189 21.39 -20.31 10.05
N PHE A 190 22.23 -19.42 10.61
CA PHE A 190 22.23 -18.00 10.29
C PHE A 190 22.42 -17.77 8.78
N ASP A 191 23.46 -18.36 8.19
CA ASP A 191 23.78 -18.18 6.77
C ASP A 191 22.64 -18.70 5.87
N LYS A 192 22.04 -19.84 6.22
CA LYS A 192 20.91 -20.40 5.49
C LYS A 192 19.67 -19.49 5.56
N THR A 193 19.28 -19.06 6.76
CA THR A 193 18.10 -18.19 6.94
C THR A 193 18.33 -16.82 6.31
N LEU A 194 19.55 -16.29 6.37
CA LEU A 194 19.91 -15.05 5.67
C LEU A 194 19.74 -15.20 4.16
N ALA A 195 20.25 -16.29 3.56
CA ALA A 195 20.09 -16.54 2.13
C ALA A 195 18.63 -16.69 1.70
N GLU A 196 17.81 -17.38 2.50
CA GLU A 196 16.37 -17.50 2.27
C GLU A 196 15.66 -16.14 2.32
N ASN A 197 15.97 -15.32 3.34
CA ASN A 197 15.43 -13.96 3.46
C ASN A 197 15.82 -13.07 2.27
N LEU A 198 17.07 -13.16 1.80
CA LEU A 198 17.53 -12.39 0.63
C LEU A 198 16.77 -12.77 -0.64
N SER A 199 16.50 -14.06 -0.86
CA SER A 199 15.67 -14.52 -1.97
C SER A 199 14.24 -13.94 -1.90
N MET A 200 13.67 -13.83 -0.69
CA MET A 200 12.37 -13.17 -0.51
C MET A 200 12.42 -11.67 -0.80
N MET A 201 13.50 -10.97 -0.41
CA MET A 201 13.70 -9.55 -0.74
C MET A 201 13.85 -9.33 -2.26
N ASP A 202 14.54 -10.22 -2.96
CA ASP A 202 14.65 -10.16 -4.43
C ASP A 202 13.30 -10.36 -5.11
N PHE A 203 12.47 -11.25 -4.56
CA PHE A 203 11.10 -11.43 -5.03
C PHE A 203 10.26 -10.16 -4.81
N GLN A 204 10.37 -9.51 -3.65
CA GLN A 204 9.67 -8.26 -3.37
C GLN A 204 10.08 -7.16 -4.36
N GLU A 205 11.39 -7.02 -4.64
CA GLU A 205 11.88 -6.04 -5.60
C GLU A 205 11.27 -6.24 -7.00
N LYS A 206 11.20 -7.48 -7.48
CA LYS A 206 10.54 -7.81 -8.76
C LYS A 206 9.06 -7.41 -8.74
N ALA A 207 8.34 -7.70 -7.65
CA ALA A 207 6.95 -7.32 -7.52
C ALA A 207 6.74 -5.79 -7.52
N LEU A 208 7.66 -5.02 -6.92
CA LEU A 208 7.65 -3.55 -6.97
C LEU A 208 7.88 -3.02 -8.40
N GLN A 209 8.76 -3.66 -9.17
CA GLN A 209 8.97 -3.30 -10.58
C GLN A 209 7.72 -3.57 -11.41
N ASP A 210 7.03 -4.68 -11.18
CA ASP A 210 5.81 -5.02 -11.92
C ASP A 210 4.64 -4.11 -11.57
N LEU A 211 4.53 -3.66 -10.30
CA LEU A 211 3.57 -2.61 -9.91
C LEU A 211 3.83 -1.28 -10.63
N GLU A 212 5.10 -0.94 -10.83
CA GLU A 212 5.48 0.27 -11.59
C GLU A 212 5.15 0.13 -13.07
N LYS A 213 5.43 -1.02 -13.68
CA LYS A 213 5.02 -1.30 -15.08
C LYS A 213 3.51 -1.20 -15.25
N LEU A 214 2.71 -1.76 -14.32
CA LEU A 214 1.26 -1.60 -14.36
C LEU A 214 0.87 -0.13 -14.26
N SER A 215 1.46 0.61 -13.32
CA SER A 215 1.16 2.05 -13.16
C SER A 215 1.43 2.81 -14.45
N PHE A 216 2.52 2.50 -15.14
CA PHE A 216 2.85 3.08 -16.44
C PHE A 216 1.83 2.69 -17.53
N ALA A 217 1.49 1.41 -17.65
CA ALA A 217 0.49 0.92 -18.60
C ALA A 217 -0.90 1.55 -18.37
N LEU A 218 -1.34 1.64 -17.11
CA LEU A 218 -2.59 2.29 -16.71
C LEU A 218 -2.61 3.77 -17.10
N ASN A 219 -1.48 4.47 -16.94
CA ASN A 219 -1.37 5.87 -17.29
C ASN A 219 -1.47 6.13 -18.81
N GLN A 220 -1.06 5.16 -19.64
CA GLN A 220 -1.14 5.24 -21.09
C GLN A 220 -2.55 5.03 -21.64
N ILE A 221 -3.52 4.58 -20.83
CA ILE A 221 -4.91 4.49 -21.26
C ILE A 221 -5.43 5.88 -21.61
N THR A 222 -5.69 6.10 -22.89
CA THR A 222 -6.49 7.23 -23.38
C THR A 222 -7.95 6.78 -23.40
N THR A 223 -8.83 7.52 -22.72
CA THR A 223 -10.28 7.24 -22.55
C THR A 223 -11.10 7.30 -23.85
N THR A 224 -10.46 7.26 -25.02
CA THR A 224 -11.08 7.54 -26.32
C THR A 224 -11.30 6.30 -27.21
N ASN A 225 -10.89 5.09 -26.81
CA ASN A 225 -11.21 3.87 -27.57
C ASN A 225 -11.47 2.65 -26.66
N ASP A 226 -12.60 1.98 -26.89
CA ASP A 226 -13.28 0.92 -26.11
C ASP A 226 -12.56 -0.44 -25.97
N SER A 227 -11.25 -0.49 -26.14
CA SER A 227 -10.49 -1.74 -25.97
C SER A 227 -9.42 -1.54 -24.91
N THR A 228 -9.58 -2.21 -23.77
CA THR A 228 -8.52 -2.34 -22.76
C THR A 228 -7.27 -2.92 -23.46
N PRO A 229 -6.14 -2.20 -23.53
CA PRO A 229 -4.91 -2.72 -24.12
C PRO A 229 -4.55 -4.11 -23.55
N SER A 230 -4.15 -5.07 -24.41
CA SER A 230 -3.77 -6.42 -23.96
C SER A 230 -2.68 -6.38 -22.89
N GLU A 231 -1.78 -5.40 -22.97
CA GLU A 231 -0.72 -5.13 -22.01
C GLU A 231 -1.21 -4.96 -20.56
N ILE A 232 -2.41 -4.40 -20.37
CA ILE A 232 -3.00 -4.24 -19.04
C ILE A 232 -3.55 -5.56 -18.54
N LYS A 233 -4.20 -6.33 -19.41
CA LYS A 233 -4.71 -7.66 -19.06
C LYS A 233 -3.55 -8.57 -18.65
N ASP A 234 -2.45 -8.53 -19.40
CA ASP A 234 -1.23 -9.28 -19.11
C ASP A 234 -0.59 -8.81 -17.80
N SER A 235 -0.51 -7.50 -17.57
CA SER A 235 0.01 -6.93 -16.31
C SER A 235 -0.86 -7.28 -15.10
N MET A 236 -2.20 -7.28 -15.26
CA MET A 236 -3.13 -7.70 -14.21
C MET A 236 -3.00 -9.18 -13.87
N GLU A 237 -2.81 -10.03 -14.88
CA GLU A 237 -2.62 -11.47 -14.67
C GLU A 237 -1.29 -11.73 -13.96
N GLN A 238 -0.22 -11.04 -14.36
CA GLN A 238 1.06 -11.09 -13.65
C GLN A 238 0.91 -10.66 -12.20
N LEU A 239 0.13 -9.62 -11.92
CA LEU A 239 -0.12 -9.17 -10.54
C LEU A 239 -0.92 -10.15 -9.71
N LYS A 240 -1.92 -10.84 -10.29
CA LYS A 240 -2.61 -11.92 -9.59
C LYS A 240 -1.63 -13.03 -9.21
N ILE A 241 -0.79 -13.45 -10.16
CA ILE A 241 0.26 -14.45 -9.92
C ILE A 241 1.23 -13.98 -8.82
N LEU A 242 1.63 -12.70 -8.84
CA LEU A 242 2.52 -12.12 -7.83
C LEU A 242 1.85 -12.02 -6.46
N ALA A 243 0.59 -11.62 -6.39
CA ALA A 243 -0.19 -11.55 -5.15
C ALA A 243 -0.38 -12.95 -4.56
N GLU A 244 -0.67 -13.96 -5.38
CA GLU A 244 -0.74 -15.36 -4.97
C GLU A 244 0.60 -15.87 -4.46
N ARG A 245 1.71 -15.55 -5.14
CA ARG A 245 3.06 -15.89 -4.68
C ARG A 245 3.41 -15.19 -3.37
N ALA A 246 3.13 -13.89 -3.24
CA ALA A 246 3.35 -13.14 -2.00
C ALA A 246 2.54 -13.74 -0.83
N LYS A 247 1.30 -14.16 -1.09
CA LYS A 247 0.47 -14.89 -0.13
C LYS A 247 1.07 -16.26 0.22
N ASN A 248 1.62 -16.98 -0.75
CA ASN A 248 2.28 -18.27 -0.47
C ASN A 248 3.53 -18.10 0.39
N TYR A 249 4.31 -17.03 0.21
CA TYR A 249 5.41 -16.69 1.11
C TYR A 249 4.89 -16.26 2.51
N SER A 250 3.72 -15.62 2.57
CA SER A 250 3.06 -15.29 3.83
C SER A 250 2.52 -16.51 4.58
N THR A 251 2.35 -17.68 3.96
CA THR A 251 1.85 -18.90 4.62
C THR A 251 2.92 -19.97 4.82
N LYS A 252 3.92 -20.07 3.94
CA LYS A 252 4.87 -21.21 3.92
C LYS A 252 5.91 -21.23 5.05
N ASN A 253 6.18 -20.10 5.70
CA ASN A 253 7.16 -19.98 6.80
C ASN A 253 6.53 -19.56 8.14
N SER A 254 5.32 -20.00 8.46
CA SER A 254 4.78 -19.88 9.82
C SER A 254 5.19 -21.12 10.62
N TYR A 255 6.42 -21.11 11.13
CA TYR A 255 6.90 -22.03 12.15
C TYR A 255 7.19 -21.24 13.42
#